data_AF-A0A8I1AXT0-F1
#
_entry.id   AF-A0A8I1AXT0-F1
#
_cell.length_a   1.000
_cell.length_b   1.000
_cell.length_c   1.000
_cell.angle_alpha   90.00
_cell.angle_beta   90.00
_cell.angle_gamma   90.00
#
_symmetry.space_group_name_H-M   'P 1'
#
loop_
_entity.id
_entity.type
_entity.pdbx_description
1 polymer ?
#
loop_
_entity_poly.entity_id
_entity_poly.type
_entity_poly.pdbx_seq_one_letter_code
_entity_poly.pdbx_strand_id
1 'polypeptide(L)'
;YPDIQLDMGVSDRIVDVIGENVDCVVRGGELTDQSLMARRVGDLQLRVYAAPAYLQRAGAPGHPRDLEDSHHRIVGFLWSRSGKPLPY
;
A
#
# COMPACT_ATOMS: atom_id res chain seq x y z
N TYR A 1 -7.48 1.85 28.04
CA TYR A 1 -6.42 1.01 28.61
C TYR A 1 -5.19 1.88 28.86
N PRO A 2 -5.11 2.57 30.00
CA PRO A 2 -4.00 3.49 30.29
C PRO A 2 -2.68 2.75 30.58
N ASP A 3 -2.77 1.50 31.04
CA ASP A 3 -1.59 0.70 31.42
C ASP A 3 -0.98 -0.09 30.24
N ILE A 4 -1.54 0.05 29.03
CA ILE A 4 -0.98 -0.58 27.82
C ILE A 4 0.06 0.36 27.21
N GLN A 5 1.29 -0.13 27.08
CA GLN A 5 2.33 0.52 26.30
C GLN A 5 2.34 -0.04 24.87
N LEU A 6 2.60 0.82 23.89
CA LEU A 6 2.64 0.45 22.48
C LEU A 6 4.02 0.78 21.92
N ASP A 7 4.76 -0.26 21.57
CA ASP A 7 5.97 -0.15 20.76
C ASP A 7 5.59 -0.32 19.28
N MET A 8 5.71 0.76 18.50
CA MET A 8 5.23 0.80 17.12
C MET A 8 6.36 0.94 16.12
N GLY A 9 6.53 -0.08 15.27
CA GLY A 9 7.34 -0.02 14.06
C GLY A 9 6.50 0.27 12.82
N VAL A 10 7.06 1.02 11.87
CA VAL A 10 6.46 1.24 10.54
C VAL A 10 7.42 0.75 9.47
N SER A 11 6.99 -0.23 8.68
CA SER A 11 7.80 -0.77 7.59
C SER A 11 6.94 -1.44 6.51
N ASP A 12 7.37 -1.30 5.26
CA ASP A 12 6.75 -1.99 4.13
C ASP A 12 7.21 -3.46 4.00
N ARG A 13 8.28 -3.89 4.67
CA ARG A 13 8.77 -5.28 4.61
C ARG A 13 7.80 -6.24 5.28
N ILE A 14 7.71 -7.48 4.81
CA ILE A 14 7.04 -8.55 5.57
C ILE A 14 7.93 -8.87 6.77
N VAL A 15 7.38 -8.74 7.97
CA VAL A 15 8.11 -9.01 9.22
C VAL A 15 7.87 -10.46 9.64
N ASP A 16 8.89 -11.09 10.20
CA ASP A 16 8.73 -12.37 10.90
C ASP A 16 8.16 -12.07 12.28
N VAL A 17 6.85 -12.22 12.42
CA VAL A 17 6.12 -11.89 13.65
C VAL A 17 6.67 -12.68 14.84
N ILE A 18 7.10 -13.92 14.61
CA ILE A 18 7.61 -14.82 15.65
C ILE A 18 9.07 -14.48 15.96
N GLY A 19 9.93 -14.46 14.92
CA GLY A 19 11.37 -14.24 15.07
C GLY A 19 11.74 -12.84 15.58
N GLU A 20 10.86 -11.86 15.38
CA GLU A 20 11.12 -10.44 15.74
C GLU A 20 10.39 -9.97 17.01
N ASN A 21 9.75 -10.88 17.76
CA ASN A 21 8.98 -10.56 18.97
C ASN A 21 7.89 -9.49 18.74
N VAL A 22 7.12 -9.64 17.66
CA VAL A 22 5.99 -8.74 17.35
C VAL A 22 4.69 -9.44 17.74
N ASP A 23 3.85 -8.79 18.53
CA ASP A 23 2.57 -9.40 18.97
C ASP A 23 1.53 -9.44 17.84
N CYS A 24 1.47 -8.40 17.01
CA CYS A 24 0.56 -8.33 15.88
C CYS A 24 1.02 -7.34 14.79
N VAL A 25 0.48 -7.51 13.59
CA VAL A 25 0.72 -6.61 12.46
C VAL A 25 -0.60 -6.21 11.81
N VAL A 26 -0.67 -4.97 11.33
CA VAL A 26 -1.75 -4.49 10.47
C VAL A 26 -1.20 -4.37 9.06
N ARG A 27 -1.70 -5.21 8.15
CA ARG A 27 -1.24 -5.24 6.76
C ARG A 27 -2.40 -5.37 5.79
N GLY A 28 -2.25 -4.76 4.62
CA GLY A 28 -3.10 -5.00 3.47
C GLY A 28 -2.65 -6.23 2.67
N GLY A 29 -3.60 -6.90 2.03
CA GLY A 29 -3.37 -8.07 1.19
C GLY A 29 -3.74 -9.38 1.87
N GLU A 30 -3.68 -10.46 1.10
CA GLU A 30 -4.02 -11.80 1.58
C GLU A 30 -2.91 -12.39 2.45
N LEU A 31 -3.31 -13.04 3.54
CA LEU A 31 -2.42 -13.82 4.38
C LEU A 31 -1.96 -15.08 3.63
N THR A 32 -0.67 -15.21 3.38
CA THR A 32 -0.07 -16.40 2.74
C THR A 32 0.43 -17.42 3.73
N ASP A 33 0.83 -16.98 4.92
CA ASP A 33 1.36 -17.85 5.95
C ASP A 33 0.19 -18.44 6.73
N GLN A 34 -0.04 -19.74 6.54
CA GLN A 34 -1.14 -20.46 7.19
C GLN A 34 -0.88 -20.73 8.69
N SER A 35 0.34 -20.49 9.19
CA SER A 35 0.63 -20.58 10.63
C SER A 35 0.07 -19.40 11.42
N LEU A 36 -0.30 -18.30 10.74
CA LEU A 36 -0.82 -17.09 11.36
C LEU A 36 -2.35 -17.04 11.33
N MET A 37 -2.93 -16.37 12.33
CA MET A 37 -4.35 -16.02 12.32
C MET A 37 -4.54 -14.59 11.81
N ALA A 38 -5.48 -14.40 10.88
CA ALA A 38 -5.87 -13.07 10.41
C ALA A 38 -7.30 -12.72 10.85
N ARG A 39 -7.49 -11.44 11.20
CA ARG A 39 -8.81 -10.83 11.36
C ARG A 39 -8.92 -9.67 10.39
N ARG A 40 -9.98 -9.65 9.58
CA ARG A 40 -10.26 -8.51 8.69
C ARG A 40 -10.59 -7.27 9.53
N VAL A 41 -9.84 -6.20 9.32
CA VAL A 41 -10.01 -4.90 9.98
C VAL A 41 -10.83 -3.93 9.11
N GLY A 42 -10.68 -4.02 7.79
CA GLY A 42 -11.40 -3.20 6.82
C GLY A 42 -10.90 -3.42 5.41
N ASP A 43 -11.43 -2.65 4.47
CA ASP A 43 -10.99 -2.65 3.07
C ASP A 43 -10.20 -1.37 2.78
N LEU A 44 -9.12 -1.51 2.00
CA LEU A 44 -8.32 -0.37 1.54
C LEU A 44 -8.48 -0.24 0.02
N GLN A 45 -9.21 0.78 -0.43
CA GLN A 45 -9.33 1.08 -1.86
C GLN A 45 -8.16 1.98 -2.30
N LEU A 46 -7.30 1.45 -3.15
CA LEU A 46 -6.28 2.24 -3.83
C LEU A 46 -6.86 2.84 -5.11
N ARG A 47 -6.58 4.12 -5.34
CA ARG A 47 -7.00 4.85 -6.54
C ARG A 47 -5.86 5.74 -7.02
N VAL A 48 -5.95 6.19 -8.25
CA VAL A 48 -5.02 7.14 -8.86
C VAL A 48 -5.43 8.55 -8.45
N TYR A 49 -4.46 9.34 -8.00
CA TYR A 49 -4.66 10.72 -7.61
C TYR A 49 -3.59 11.59 -8.27
N ALA A 50 -3.96 12.85 -8.53
CA ALA A 50 -3.04 13.86 -8.99
C ALA A 50 -3.39 15.19 -8.33
N ALA A 51 -2.38 16.00 -8.04
CA ALA A 51 -2.61 17.35 -7.53
C ALA A 51 -3.39 18.18 -8.57
N PRO A 52 -4.38 19.00 -8.18
CA PRO A 52 -5.14 19.83 -9.13
C PRO A 52 -4.24 20.71 -10.00
N ALA A 53 -3.19 21.29 -9.42
CA ALA A 53 -2.21 22.10 -10.16
C ALA A 53 -1.44 21.30 -11.23
N TYR A 54 -1.22 19.99 -11.02
CA TYR A 54 -0.60 19.14 -12.04
C TYR A 54 -1.55 18.93 -13.22
N LEU A 55 -2.82 18.62 -12.95
CA LEU A 55 -3.83 18.40 -14.00
C LEU A 55 -4.11 19.68 -14.81
N GLN A 56 -4.06 20.86 -14.19
CA GLN A 56 -4.18 22.14 -14.91
C GLN A 56 -3.07 22.36 -15.94
N ARG A 57 -1.85 21.86 -15.67
CA ARG A 57 -0.71 22.02 -16.58
C ARG A 57 -0.58 20.88 -17.58
N ALA A 58 -0.88 19.66 -17.16
CA ALA A 58 -0.63 18.44 -17.94
C ALA A 58 -1.90 17.90 -18.65
N GLY A 59 -3.08 18.44 -18.34
CA GLY A 59 -4.37 17.87 -18.71
C GLY A 59 -4.82 16.78 -17.74
N ALA A 60 -6.10 16.43 -17.78
CA ALA A 60 -6.67 15.27 -17.12
C ALA A 60 -6.88 14.14 -18.14
N PRO A 61 -6.41 12.91 -17.86
CA PRO A 61 -6.68 11.76 -18.73
C PRO A 61 -8.17 11.45 -18.73
N GLY A 62 -8.73 11.10 -19.89
CA GLY A 62 -10.13 10.69 -20.04
C GLY A 62 -10.34 9.20 -19.80
N HIS A 63 -9.27 8.40 -19.97
CA HIS A 63 -9.25 6.96 -19.81
C HIS A 63 -7.91 6.50 -19.23
N PRO A 64 -7.84 5.40 -18.43
CA PRO A 64 -6.57 4.92 -17.84
C PRO A 64 -5.47 4.65 -18.88
N ARG A 65 -5.83 4.14 -20.06
CA ARG A 65 -4.87 3.92 -21.17
C ARG A 65 -4.21 5.21 -21.67
N ASP A 66 -4.78 6.38 -21.42
CA ASP A 66 -4.17 7.66 -21.81
C ASP A 66 -2.89 7.95 -20.99
N LEU A 67 -2.64 7.17 -19.94
CA LEU A 67 -1.40 7.24 -19.16
C LEU A 67 -0.27 6.40 -19.78
N GLU A 68 -0.60 5.41 -20.62
CA GLU A 68 0.39 4.58 -21.33
C GLU A 68 1.12 5.43 -22.38
N ASP A 69 2.45 5.39 -22.38
CA ASP A 69 3.32 6.16 -23.29
C ASP A 69 3.04 7.67 -23.36
N SER A 70 2.51 8.23 -22.27
CA SER A 70 2.12 9.63 -22.18
C SER A 70 3.22 10.54 -21.62
N HIS A 71 3.02 11.86 -21.73
CA HIS A 71 3.85 12.86 -21.05
C HIS A 71 3.58 12.94 -19.54
N HIS A 72 2.61 12.19 -19.02
CA HIS A 72 2.31 12.20 -17.60
C HIS A 72 3.43 11.55 -16.79
N ARG A 73 3.81 12.19 -15.67
CA ARG A 73 4.77 11.64 -14.71
C ARG A 73 4.02 10.77 -13.70
N ILE A 74 4.37 9.50 -13.66
CA ILE A 74 3.72 8.50 -12.81
C ILE A 74 4.65 8.11 -11.67
N VAL A 75 4.14 8.21 -10.44
CA VAL A 75 4.82 7.70 -9.25
C VAL A 75 4.03 6.51 -8.74
N GLY A 76 4.58 5.32 -8.92
CA GLY A 76 3.95 4.06 -8.51
C GLY A 76 4.28 3.68 -7.07
N PHE A 77 3.35 2.99 -6.42
CA PHE A 77 3.62 2.28 -5.17
C PHE A 77 4.15 0.88 -5.48
N LEU A 78 5.34 0.55 -4.97
CA LEU A 78 5.94 -0.77 -5.13
C LEU A 78 5.40 -1.71 -4.05
N TRP A 79 4.74 -2.78 -4.47
CA TRP A 79 4.27 -3.81 -3.55
C TRP A 79 5.45 -4.62 -3.02
N SER A 80 5.68 -4.58 -1.71
CA SER A 80 6.79 -5.30 -1.07
C SER A 80 6.75 -6.82 -1.29
N ARG A 81 5.57 -7.40 -1.52
CA ARG A 81 5.40 -8.83 -1.80
C ARG A 81 5.75 -9.23 -3.23
N SER A 82 5.49 -8.37 -4.21
CA SER A 82 5.69 -8.69 -5.64
C SER A 82 6.92 -7.99 -6.25
N GLY A 83 7.42 -6.95 -5.60
CA GLY A 83 8.44 -6.03 -6.14
C GLY A 83 7.96 -5.23 -7.35
N LYS A 84 6.67 -5.33 -7.71
CA LYS A 84 6.11 -4.69 -8.90
C LYS A 84 5.29 -3.46 -8.51
N PRO A 85 5.28 -2.41 -9.36
CA PRO A 85 4.37 -1.29 -9.17
C PRO A 85 2.93 -1.77 -9.33
N LEU A 86 2.03 -1.19 -8.55
CA LEU A 86 0.60 -1.37 -8.80
C LEU A 86 0.21 -0.76 -10.15
N PRO A 87 -0.57 -1.47 -10.97
CA PRO A 87 -1.16 -0.88 -12.18
C PRO A 87 -2.19 0.19 -11.78
N TYR A 88 -2.30 1.22 -12.62
CA TYR A 88 -3.23 2.34 -12.48
C TYR A 88 -4.50 2.14 -13.31
#